data_AF-A0A2V8G347-F1
#
_entry.id   AF-A0A2V8G347-F1
#
_cell.length_a   1.000
_cell.length_b   1.000
_cell.length_c   1.000
_cell.angle_alpha   90.00
_cell.angle_beta   90.00
_cell.angle_gamma   90.00
#
_symmetry.space_group_name_H-M   'P 1'
#
loop_
_entity.id
_entity.type
_entity.pdbx_description
1 polymer ?
#
loop_
_entity_poly.entity_id
_entity_poly.type
_entity_poly.pdbx_seq_one_letter_code
_entity_poly.pdbx_strand_id
1 'polypeptide(L)'
;MYQEFLFGSYFTPAASLSNQPFLQPGKIAGLFGVPNPESLLRLLFGPGRGVFWQMPILFMSVFGVVSWYRRRAFLAFAVANIALYALSISAMDAYQGGVTTSMRYMIVALPFFCILLPDLRAFAYRRTFLLLFAISAANMFVLAATSTMYASEFPLSQFAYPDFWRGNVAFNPLLARIGVRGAVPAFAIAATSAFALGSLLRTVLMRPRSTRL
;
A
#
# COMPACT_ATOMS: atom_id res chain seq x y z
N MET A 1 21.03 -19.70 3.68
CA MET A 1 20.25 -20.61 4.53
C MET A 1 18.76 -20.66 4.16
N TYR A 2 17.95 -19.59 4.32
CA TYR A 2 16.50 -19.67 4.01
C TYR A 2 16.19 -20.18 2.58
N GLN A 3 16.87 -19.61 1.57
CA GLN A 3 16.64 -19.96 0.17
C GLN A 3 16.99 -21.42 -0.13
N GLU A 4 18.13 -21.90 0.38
CA GLU A 4 18.58 -23.28 0.23
C GLU A 4 17.65 -24.27 0.93
N PHE A 5 17.18 -23.95 2.14
CA PHE A 5 16.31 -24.83 2.91
C PHE A 5 14.93 -25.04 2.27
N LEU A 6 14.38 -24.01 1.61
CA LEU A 6 13.05 -24.08 1.00
C LEU A 6 13.05 -24.43 -0.49
N PHE A 7 14.08 -23.99 -1.22
CA PHE A 7 14.13 -24.11 -2.68
C PHE A 7 15.27 -25.01 -3.17
N GLY A 8 16.01 -25.63 -2.25
CA GLY A 8 17.09 -26.58 -2.54
C GLY A 8 18.37 -25.96 -3.12
N SER A 9 18.43 -24.64 -3.28
CA SER A 9 19.60 -23.92 -3.80
C SER A 9 19.54 -22.43 -3.46
N TYR A 10 20.71 -21.80 -3.39
CA TYR A 10 20.86 -20.36 -3.17
C TYR A 10 20.39 -19.50 -4.34
N PHE A 11 20.39 -20.07 -5.55
CA PHE A 11 20.12 -19.32 -6.77
C PHE A 11 18.78 -19.67 -7.41
N THR A 12 18.03 -20.63 -6.85
CA THR A 12 16.70 -20.96 -7.33
C THR A 12 15.72 -19.89 -6.85
N PRO A 13 15.18 -19.03 -7.74
CA PRO A 13 14.20 -18.04 -7.34
C PRO A 13 12.87 -18.73 -7.02
N ALA A 14 12.10 -18.20 -6.07
CA ALA A 14 10.76 -18.73 -5.78
C ALA A 14 9.85 -18.78 -7.03
N ALA A 15 10.09 -17.85 -7.96
CA ALA A 15 9.47 -17.80 -9.27
C ALA A 15 9.61 -19.11 -10.08
N SER A 16 10.78 -19.75 -10.08
CA SER A 16 11.03 -20.96 -10.88
C SER A 16 10.35 -22.22 -10.32
N LEU A 17 9.90 -22.17 -9.07
CA LEU A 17 9.15 -23.24 -8.40
C LEU A 17 7.67 -22.88 -8.25
N SER A 18 7.21 -21.86 -8.98
CA SER A 18 5.78 -21.51 -9.02
C SER A 18 4.98 -22.62 -9.69
N ASN A 19 3.71 -22.75 -9.30
CA ASN A 19 2.83 -23.77 -9.86
C ASN A 19 2.77 -23.66 -11.38
N GLN A 20 2.89 -24.79 -12.08
CA GLN A 20 2.90 -24.90 -13.54
C GLN A 20 1.81 -24.08 -14.27
N PRO A 21 0.56 -23.96 -13.77
CA PRO A 21 -0.47 -23.13 -14.41
C PRO A 21 -0.16 -21.62 -14.46
N PHE A 22 0.76 -21.12 -13.63
CA PHE A 22 1.18 -19.71 -13.62
C PHE A 22 2.43 -19.47 -14.46
N LEU A 23 3.09 -20.53 -14.95
CA LEU A 23 4.28 -20.43 -15.79
C LEU A 23 3.88 -20.47 -17.27
N GLN A 24 4.19 -19.41 -18.00
CA GLN A 24 3.93 -19.33 -19.43
C GLN A 24 5.22 -19.48 -20.26
N PRO A 25 5.22 -20.31 -21.32
CA PRO A 25 6.34 -20.41 -22.24
C PRO A 25 6.65 -19.04 -22.88
N GLY A 26 7.92 -18.65 -22.91
CA GLY A 26 8.38 -17.40 -23.54
C GLY A 26 8.40 -16.15 -22.65
N LYS A 27 8.06 -16.27 -21.34
CA LYS A 27 8.15 -15.16 -20.37
C LYS A 27 9.40 -15.26 -19.48
N ILE A 28 9.92 -14.11 -19.04
CA ILE A 28 11.08 -14.06 -18.14
C ILE A 28 10.68 -14.69 -16.80
N ALA A 29 11.46 -15.69 -16.37
CA ALA A 29 11.14 -16.55 -15.22
C ALA A 29 9.75 -17.23 -15.31
N GLY A 30 9.19 -17.38 -16.52
CA GLY A 30 7.85 -17.90 -16.77
C GLY A 30 6.70 -16.99 -16.32
N LEU A 31 6.98 -15.79 -15.80
CA LEU A 31 6.01 -14.93 -15.09
C LEU A 31 5.91 -13.52 -15.66
N PHE A 32 7.02 -12.95 -16.14
CA PHE A 32 7.09 -11.55 -16.57
C PHE A 32 7.17 -11.46 -18.10
N GLY A 33 6.16 -10.82 -18.70
CA GLY A 33 6.11 -10.49 -20.11
C GLY A 33 6.37 -9.00 -20.36
N VAL A 34 5.68 -8.44 -21.34
CA VAL A 34 5.69 -6.99 -21.63
C VAL A 34 4.74 -6.28 -20.65
N PRO A 35 5.10 -5.12 -20.09
CA PRO A 35 4.21 -4.31 -19.26
C PRO A 35 2.87 -4.05 -19.96
N ASN A 36 1.76 -4.44 -19.32
CA ASN A 36 0.43 -4.16 -19.85
C ASN A 36 -0.11 -2.83 -19.28
N PRO A 37 -0.44 -1.84 -20.12
CA PRO A 37 -0.97 -0.55 -19.66
C PRO A 37 -2.31 -0.69 -18.91
N GLU A 38 -3.15 -1.66 -19.25
CA GLU A 38 -4.41 -1.92 -18.54
C GLU A 38 -4.16 -2.41 -17.11
N SER A 39 -3.22 -3.35 -16.94
CA SER A 39 -2.80 -3.83 -15.61
C SER A 39 -2.21 -2.69 -14.79
N LEU A 40 -1.40 -1.82 -15.41
CA LEU A 40 -0.84 -0.64 -14.75
C LEU A 40 -1.94 0.33 -14.27
N LEU A 41 -2.92 0.64 -15.13
CA LEU A 41 -4.04 1.50 -14.76
C LEU A 41 -4.88 0.88 -13.63
N ARG A 42 -5.11 -0.43 -13.66
CA ARG A 42 -5.82 -1.14 -12.58
C ARG A 42 -5.03 -1.15 -11.27
N LEU A 43 -3.69 -1.22 -11.32
CA LEU A 43 -2.83 -1.13 -10.14
C LEU A 43 -2.79 0.27 -9.53
N LEU A 44 -2.94 1.32 -10.34
CA LEU A 44 -2.93 2.70 -9.86
C LEU A 44 -4.32 3.18 -9.43
N PHE A 45 -5.33 2.99 -10.27
CA PHE A 45 -6.66 3.60 -10.13
C PHE A 45 -7.80 2.58 -10.00
N GLY A 46 -7.53 1.28 -10.14
CA GLY A 46 -8.57 0.27 -10.09
C GLY A 46 -9.29 0.26 -8.72
N PRO A 47 -10.61 0.07 -8.67
CA PRO A 47 -11.36 0.03 -7.41
C PRO A 47 -10.94 -1.13 -6.50
N GLY A 48 -10.46 -2.22 -7.11
CA GLY A 48 -10.03 -3.42 -6.42
C GLY A 48 -8.69 -3.28 -5.74
N ARG A 49 -7.67 -2.82 -6.47
CA ARG A 49 -6.24 -2.90 -6.09
C ARG A 49 -5.48 -1.60 -6.32
N GLY A 50 -6.19 -0.54 -6.73
CA GLY A 50 -5.65 0.76 -7.06
C GLY A 50 -5.05 1.43 -5.84
N VAL A 51 -3.77 1.77 -5.93
CA VAL A 51 -3.03 2.50 -4.89
C VAL A 51 -3.72 3.81 -4.54
N PHE A 52 -4.16 4.57 -5.54
CA PHE A 52 -4.83 5.85 -5.33
C PHE A 52 -6.28 5.70 -4.86
N TRP A 53 -6.92 4.56 -5.16
CA TRP A 53 -8.27 4.26 -4.67
C TRP A 53 -8.26 3.89 -3.18
N GLN A 54 -7.32 3.01 -2.78
CA GLN A 54 -7.22 2.58 -1.39
C GLN A 54 -6.54 3.63 -0.50
N MET A 55 -5.54 4.36 -1.02
CA MET A 55 -4.84 5.45 -0.34
C MET A 55 -4.92 6.78 -1.12
N PRO A 56 -6.07 7.49 -1.07
CA PRO A 56 -6.22 8.78 -1.75
C PRO A 56 -5.18 9.85 -1.35
N ILE A 57 -4.56 9.73 -0.17
CA ILE A 57 -3.47 10.64 0.25
C ILE A 57 -2.30 10.65 -0.73
N LEU A 58 -2.08 9.55 -1.45
CA LEU A 58 -0.99 9.45 -2.40
C LEU A 58 -1.18 10.34 -3.63
N PHE A 59 -2.39 10.82 -3.92
CA PHE A 59 -2.56 11.89 -4.91
C PHE A 59 -1.76 13.15 -4.55
N MET A 60 -1.51 13.38 -3.26
CA MET A 60 -0.71 14.52 -2.81
C MET A 60 0.76 14.39 -3.21
N SER A 61 1.26 13.18 -3.51
CA SER A 61 2.65 12.99 -3.92
C SER A 61 2.95 13.69 -5.26
N VAL A 62 1.94 13.83 -6.14
CA VAL A 62 2.08 14.59 -7.40
C VAL A 62 2.38 16.06 -7.14
N PHE A 63 1.71 16.67 -6.15
CA PHE A 63 1.98 18.05 -5.74
C PHE A 63 3.33 18.19 -5.03
N GLY A 64 3.74 17.16 -4.29
CA GLY A 64 5.05 17.14 -3.64
C GLY A 64 6.21 17.16 -4.64
N VAL A 65 6.12 16.45 -5.77
CA VAL A 65 7.11 16.52 -6.86
C VAL A 65 7.36 17.96 -7.31
N VAL A 66 6.30 18.77 -7.45
CA VAL A 66 6.41 20.19 -7.85
C VAL A 66 7.11 21.01 -6.76
N SER A 67 6.77 20.79 -5.48
CA SER A 67 7.37 21.55 -4.37
C SER A 67 8.86 21.24 -4.12
N TRP A 68 9.31 20.02 -4.45
CA TRP A 68 10.69 19.57 -4.23
C TRP A 68 11.59 19.71 -5.46
N TYR A 69 11.20 20.51 -6.48
CA TYR A 69 11.90 20.60 -7.77
C TYR A 69 13.41 20.91 -7.68
N ARG A 70 13.87 21.48 -6.55
CA ARG A 70 15.28 21.78 -6.26
C ARG A 70 16.12 20.55 -5.90
N ARG A 71 15.50 19.42 -5.54
CA ARG A 71 16.17 18.14 -5.21
C ARG A 71 15.92 17.09 -6.30
N ARG A 72 16.22 17.42 -7.54
CA ARG A 72 15.89 16.61 -8.75
C ARG A 72 16.40 15.18 -8.69
N ALA A 73 17.62 14.94 -8.19
CA ALA A 73 18.18 13.60 -8.12
C ALA A 73 17.38 12.67 -7.20
N PHE A 74 16.95 13.19 -6.05
CA PHE A 74 16.16 12.43 -5.08
C PHE A 74 14.72 12.20 -5.57
N LEU A 75 14.12 13.21 -6.21
CA LEU A 75 12.84 13.06 -6.89
C LEU A 75 12.89 12.01 -7.99
N ALA A 76 13.90 12.09 -8.86
CA ALA A 76 14.10 11.15 -9.96
C ALA A 76 14.27 9.73 -9.41
N PHE A 77 15.03 9.55 -8.32
CA PHE A 77 15.19 8.26 -7.67
C PHE A 77 13.85 7.70 -7.14
N ALA A 78 13.06 8.50 -6.42
CA ALA A 78 11.78 8.05 -5.89
C ALA A 78 10.78 7.71 -7.01
N VAL A 79 10.67 8.56 -8.04
CA VAL A 79 9.81 8.33 -9.21
C VAL A 79 10.27 7.10 -10.00
N ALA A 80 11.58 6.94 -10.22
CA ALA A 80 12.13 5.78 -10.91
C ALA A 80 11.82 4.47 -10.17
N ASN A 81 11.90 4.46 -8.83
CA ASN A 81 11.53 3.28 -8.04
C ASN A 81 10.04 2.96 -8.17
N ILE A 82 9.16 3.96 -8.05
CA ILE A 82 7.72 3.76 -8.23
C ILE A 82 7.41 3.21 -9.62
N ALA A 83 8.01 3.80 -10.66
CA ALA A 83 7.83 3.38 -12.04
C ALA A 83 8.36 1.96 -12.26
N LEU A 84 9.55 1.65 -11.74
CA LEU A 84 10.16 0.32 -11.83
C LEU A 84 9.23 -0.74 -11.23
N TYR A 85 8.77 -0.55 -9.97
CA TYR A 85 7.86 -1.50 -9.33
C TYR A 85 6.53 -1.61 -10.08
N ALA A 86 5.91 -0.50 -10.45
CA ALA A 86 4.63 -0.51 -11.14
C ALA A 86 4.72 -1.21 -12.51
N LEU A 87 5.78 -0.95 -13.27
CA LEU A 87 6.02 -1.58 -14.57
C LEU A 87 6.35 -3.07 -14.41
N SER A 88 7.22 -3.44 -13.48
CA SER A 88 7.57 -4.84 -13.21
C SER A 88 6.34 -5.67 -12.82
N ILE A 89 5.45 -5.13 -11.99
CA ILE A 89 4.22 -5.84 -11.59
C ILE A 89 3.20 -5.85 -12.73
N SER A 90 3.08 -4.78 -13.50
CA SER A 90 2.19 -4.75 -14.67
C SER A 90 2.60 -5.73 -15.79
N ALA A 91 3.88 -6.11 -15.82
CA ALA A 91 4.42 -7.12 -16.72
C ALA A 91 4.12 -8.56 -16.27
N MET A 92 3.65 -8.75 -15.04
CA MET A 92 3.33 -10.07 -14.50
C MET A 92 1.89 -10.44 -14.84
N ASP A 93 1.65 -11.62 -15.42
CA ASP A 93 0.27 -12.05 -15.75
C ASP A 93 -0.59 -12.18 -14.49
N ALA A 94 0.03 -12.63 -13.40
CA ALA A 94 -0.57 -12.74 -12.09
C ALA A 94 -0.53 -11.42 -11.31
N TYR A 95 -0.54 -10.24 -11.96
CA TYR A 95 -0.51 -8.93 -11.28
C TYR A 95 -1.58 -8.76 -10.20
N GLN A 96 -2.67 -9.53 -10.29
CA GLN A 96 -3.77 -9.56 -9.30
C GLN A 96 -3.38 -10.22 -7.97
N GLY A 97 -2.28 -11.00 -7.96
CA GLY A 97 -1.72 -11.64 -6.78
C GLY A 97 -2.56 -12.78 -6.21
N GLY A 98 -3.42 -13.38 -7.03
CA GLY A 98 -4.38 -14.40 -6.63
C GLY A 98 -5.62 -13.81 -5.96
N VAL A 99 -6.23 -14.57 -5.05
CA VAL A 99 -7.42 -14.16 -4.27
C VAL A 99 -7.00 -13.15 -3.20
N THR A 100 -6.73 -11.92 -3.62
CA THR A 100 -6.35 -10.82 -2.72
C THR A 100 -7.08 -9.53 -3.09
N THR A 101 -7.48 -8.78 -2.06
CA THR A 101 -8.18 -7.47 -2.17
C THR A 101 -7.26 -6.27 -1.99
N SER A 102 -5.99 -6.48 -1.63
CA SER A 102 -5.09 -5.39 -1.27
C SER A 102 -4.14 -5.03 -2.40
N MET A 103 -3.61 -3.81 -2.34
CA MET A 103 -2.49 -3.32 -3.18
C MET A 103 -1.15 -4.00 -2.84
N ARG A 104 -1.14 -5.30 -2.49
CA ARG A 104 -0.02 -6.07 -1.92
C ARG A 104 1.31 -5.81 -2.61
N TYR A 105 1.33 -5.82 -3.94
CA TYR A 105 2.56 -5.63 -4.71
C TYR A 105 3.05 -4.18 -4.71
N MET A 106 2.15 -3.22 -4.59
CA MET A 106 2.49 -1.80 -4.53
C MET A 106 2.88 -1.33 -3.13
N ILE A 107 2.73 -2.17 -2.08
CA ILE A 107 3.20 -1.86 -0.72
C ILE A 107 4.70 -1.53 -0.72
N VAL A 108 5.49 -2.21 -1.56
CA VAL A 108 6.94 -1.98 -1.68
C VAL A 108 7.24 -0.58 -2.23
N ALA A 109 6.35 -0.02 -3.05
CA ALA A 109 6.49 1.31 -3.60
C ALA A 109 6.05 2.43 -2.63
N LEU A 110 5.30 2.11 -1.56
CA LEU A 110 4.73 3.10 -0.63
C LEU A 110 5.76 4.03 0.02
N PRO A 111 6.94 3.57 0.50
CA PRO A 111 7.91 4.47 1.10
C PRO A 111 8.33 5.59 0.14
N PHE A 112 8.45 5.28 -1.16
CA PHE A 112 8.78 6.27 -2.19
C PHE A 112 7.64 7.25 -2.43
N PHE A 113 6.39 6.80 -2.38
CA PHE A 113 5.23 7.69 -2.40
C PHE A 113 5.19 8.62 -1.19
N CYS A 114 5.47 8.10 0.01
CA CYS A 114 5.52 8.89 1.25
C CYS A 114 6.63 9.94 1.21
N ILE A 115 7.79 9.60 0.66
CA ILE A 115 8.91 10.53 0.46
C ILE A 115 8.52 11.68 -0.47
N LEU A 116 7.69 11.40 -1.48
CA LEU A 116 7.20 12.38 -2.44
C LEU A 116 6.05 13.25 -1.90
N LEU A 117 5.58 13.05 -0.66
CA LEU A 117 4.53 13.90 -0.11
C LEU A 117 5.01 15.35 0.12
N PRO A 118 4.13 16.34 -0.04
CA PRO A 118 4.48 17.74 0.14
C PRO A 118 4.79 18.03 1.61
N ASP A 119 5.69 18.99 1.86
CA ASP A 119 6.00 19.42 3.22
C ASP A 119 4.77 20.13 3.84
N LEU A 120 4.21 19.51 4.88
CA LEU A 120 3.05 20.00 5.63
C LEU A 120 3.21 21.41 6.19
N ARG A 121 4.45 21.85 6.45
CA ARG A 121 4.73 23.17 7.02
C ARG A 121 4.53 24.29 6.00
N ALA A 122 4.80 24.01 4.73
CA ALA A 122 4.73 24.98 3.64
C ALA A 122 3.44 24.83 2.79
N PHE A 123 2.66 23.77 3.00
CA PHE A 123 1.56 23.43 2.12
C PHE A 123 0.25 24.13 2.49
N ALA A 124 -0.29 24.90 1.54
CA ALA A 124 -1.54 25.66 1.71
C ALA A 124 -2.76 24.75 1.99
N TYR A 125 -2.78 23.54 1.44
CA TYR A 125 -3.91 22.60 1.52
C TYR A 125 -3.79 21.58 2.65
N ARG A 126 -3.23 21.99 3.80
CA ARG A 126 -3.07 21.14 5.00
C ARG A 126 -4.34 20.42 5.46
N ARG A 127 -5.51 21.06 5.34
CA ARG A 127 -6.81 20.45 5.70
C ARG A 127 -7.15 19.31 4.76
N THR A 128 -6.96 19.51 3.46
CA THR A 128 -7.16 18.48 2.44
C THR A 128 -6.22 17.30 2.65
N PHE A 129 -4.94 17.57 2.99
CA PHE A 129 -4.00 16.50 3.34
C PHE A 129 -4.49 15.69 4.53
N LEU A 130 -4.89 16.34 5.63
CA LEU A 130 -5.37 15.64 6.84
C LEU A 130 -6.62 14.80 6.55
N LEU A 131 -7.56 15.34 5.77
CA LEU A 131 -8.75 14.60 5.36
C LEU A 131 -8.41 13.36 4.53
N LEU A 132 -7.56 13.51 3.50
CA LEU A 132 -7.15 12.38 2.66
C LEU A 132 -6.33 11.36 3.45
N PHE A 133 -5.49 11.81 4.39
CA PHE A 133 -4.74 10.93 5.27
C PHE A 133 -5.67 10.13 6.18
N ALA A 134 -6.65 10.78 6.80
CA ALA A 134 -7.64 10.11 7.65
C ALA A 134 -8.46 9.08 6.86
N ILE A 135 -8.89 9.40 5.64
CA ILE A 135 -9.60 8.47 4.75
C ILE A 135 -8.70 7.28 4.39
N SER A 136 -7.45 7.54 4.03
CA SER A 136 -6.49 6.49 3.65
C SER A 136 -6.17 5.57 4.83
N ALA A 137 -5.99 6.14 6.02
CA ALA A 137 -5.77 5.40 7.25
C ALA A 137 -6.99 4.54 7.60
N ALA A 138 -8.21 5.08 7.47
CA ALA A 138 -9.44 4.33 7.70
C ALA A 138 -9.60 3.16 6.72
N ASN A 139 -9.38 3.39 5.41
CA ASN A 139 -9.43 2.34 4.39
C ASN A 139 -8.43 1.21 4.69
N MET A 140 -7.17 1.55 4.98
CA MET A 140 -6.13 0.59 5.31
C MET A 140 -6.43 -0.16 6.61
N PHE A 141 -6.95 0.55 7.60
CA PHE A 141 -7.34 -0.03 8.88
C PHE A 141 -8.46 -1.07 8.72
N VAL A 142 -9.53 -0.71 8.00
CA VAL A 142 -10.68 -1.60 7.79
C VAL A 142 -10.28 -2.83 6.97
N LEU A 143 -9.44 -2.66 5.94
CA LEU A 143 -8.88 -3.79 5.16
C LEU A 143 -8.00 -4.70 6.02
N ALA A 144 -7.14 -4.14 6.87
CA ALA A 144 -6.29 -4.90 7.78
C ALA A 144 -7.09 -5.61 8.89
N ALA A 145 -8.19 -5.00 9.34
CA ALA A 145 -9.03 -5.51 10.41
C ALA A 145 -9.93 -6.68 9.99
N THR A 146 -10.26 -6.82 8.70
CA THR A 146 -11.24 -7.79 8.18
C THR A 146 -10.59 -8.99 7.50
N SER A 147 -10.14 -8.84 6.25
CA SER A 147 -9.35 -9.83 5.53
C SER A 147 -8.81 -9.21 4.25
N THR A 148 -7.60 -9.62 3.86
CA THR A 148 -7.02 -9.27 2.56
C THR A 148 -7.19 -10.37 1.52
N MET A 149 -7.83 -11.49 1.86
CA MET A 149 -7.96 -12.70 1.03
C MET A 149 -9.39 -12.90 0.53
N TYR A 150 -9.88 -11.96 -0.27
CA TYR A 150 -11.20 -12.04 -0.90
C TYR A 150 -11.11 -11.65 -2.38
N ALA A 151 -11.97 -12.22 -3.23
CA ALA A 151 -12.04 -11.84 -4.65
C ALA A 151 -13.23 -10.90 -4.83
N SER A 152 -12.96 -9.60 -4.90
CA SER A 152 -13.98 -8.58 -5.21
C SER A 152 -13.35 -7.46 -6.03
N GLU A 153 -14.14 -6.88 -6.92
CA GLU A 153 -13.78 -5.70 -7.70
C GLU A 153 -13.85 -4.42 -6.87
N PHE A 154 -14.72 -4.39 -5.85
CA PHE A 154 -14.90 -3.25 -4.93
C PHE A 154 -14.78 -3.71 -3.47
N PRO A 155 -13.58 -4.13 -3.04
CA PRO A 155 -13.40 -4.78 -1.75
C PRO A 155 -13.70 -3.87 -0.57
N LEU A 156 -13.49 -2.55 -0.70
CA LEU A 156 -13.83 -1.60 0.36
C LEU A 156 -15.34 -1.59 0.64
N SER A 157 -16.16 -1.38 -0.38
CA SER A 157 -17.61 -1.21 -0.22
C SER A 157 -18.37 -2.54 -0.09
N GLN A 158 -17.92 -3.60 -0.76
CA GLN A 158 -18.62 -4.88 -0.77
C GLN A 158 -18.25 -5.79 0.41
N PHE A 159 -17.02 -5.67 0.91
CA PHE A 159 -16.48 -6.61 1.88
C PHE A 159 -15.98 -5.90 3.14
N ALA A 160 -14.97 -5.04 3.03
CA ALA A 160 -14.21 -4.54 4.16
C ALA A 160 -15.06 -3.69 5.12
N TYR A 161 -15.78 -2.67 4.62
CA TYR A 161 -16.64 -1.86 5.48
C TYR A 161 -17.83 -2.67 6.04
N PRO A 162 -18.61 -3.40 5.22
CA PRO A 162 -19.72 -4.21 5.75
C PRO A 162 -19.30 -5.22 6.83
N ASP A 163 -18.21 -5.96 6.62
CA ASP A 163 -17.75 -6.96 7.59
C ASP A 163 -17.18 -6.33 8.85
N PHE A 164 -16.47 -5.20 8.73
CA PHE A 164 -16.03 -4.44 9.89
C PHE A 164 -17.20 -3.98 10.76
N TRP A 165 -18.25 -3.42 10.14
CA TRP A 165 -19.45 -2.99 10.87
C TRP A 165 -20.25 -4.15 11.47
N ARG A 166 -20.17 -5.35 10.87
CA ARG A 166 -20.75 -6.58 11.43
C ARG A 166 -19.91 -7.20 12.54
N GLY A 167 -18.72 -6.67 12.83
CA GLY A 167 -17.79 -7.22 13.81
C GLY A 167 -17.00 -8.43 13.32
N ASN A 168 -17.04 -8.73 12.02
CA ASN A 168 -16.30 -9.82 11.39
C ASN A 168 -14.84 -9.40 11.19
N VAL A 169 -14.03 -9.57 12.22
CA VAL A 169 -12.59 -9.25 12.17
C VAL A 169 -11.74 -10.47 11.79
N ALA A 170 -10.57 -10.20 11.20
CA ALA A 170 -9.62 -11.19 10.74
C ALA A 170 -9.27 -12.18 11.85
N PHE A 171 -9.39 -13.48 11.54
CA PHE A 171 -9.00 -14.53 12.47
C PHE A 171 -7.48 -14.54 12.63
N ASN A 172 -6.99 -14.32 13.85
CA ASN A 172 -5.58 -14.43 14.18
C ASN A 172 -5.33 -15.70 15.03
N PRO A 173 -4.71 -16.75 14.46
CA PRO A 173 -4.51 -18.03 15.15
C PRO A 173 -3.57 -17.91 16.36
N LEU A 174 -2.63 -16.95 16.37
CA LEU A 174 -1.72 -16.73 17.49
C LEU A 174 -2.43 -16.07 18.67
N LEU A 175 -3.28 -15.08 18.42
CA LEU A 175 -4.09 -14.43 19.46
C LEU A 175 -5.21 -15.33 19.97
N ALA A 176 -5.80 -16.14 19.08
CA ALA A 176 -6.79 -17.15 19.44
C ALA A 176 -6.24 -18.20 20.43
N ARG A 177 -4.95 -18.54 20.34
CA ARG A 177 -4.27 -19.44 21.31
C ARG A 177 -4.09 -18.83 22.70
N ILE A 178 -3.99 -17.50 22.80
CA ILE A 178 -3.84 -16.76 24.07
C ILE A 178 -5.24 -16.36 24.61
N GLY A 179 -6.32 -16.86 24.01
CA GLY A 179 -7.70 -16.53 24.39
C GLY A 179 -8.17 -15.14 23.94
N VAL A 180 -7.33 -14.38 23.24
CA VAL A 180 -7.65 -13.06 22.70
C VAL A 180 -8.39 -13.26 21.38
N ARG A 181 -9.72 -13.30 21.44
CA ARG A 181 -10.60 -13.31 20.27
C ARG A 181 -11.07 -11.88 19.95
N GLY A 182 -11.28 -11.57 18.67
CA GLY A 182 -11.98 -10.35 18.27
C GLY A 182 -11.13 -9.07 18.29
N ALA A 183 -11.75 -7.95 18.66
CA ALA A 183 -11.35 -6.57 18.35
C ALA A 183 -10.04 -6.04 18.96
N VAL A 184 -9.30 -6.83 19.75
CA VAL A 184 -8.09 -6.36 20.47
C VAL A 184 -6.94 -5.91 19.55
N PRO A 185 -6.49 -6.68 18.53
CA PRO A 185 -5.52 -6.21 17.56
C PRO A 185 -6.06 -5.04 16.72
N ALA A 186 -7.36 -5.02 16.42
CA ALA A 186 -7.98 -3.86 15.78
C ALA A 186 -7.90 -2.62 16.68
N PHE A 187 -8.05 -2.78 18.01
CA PHE A 187 -7.90 -1.69 18.97
C PHE A 187 -6.47 -1.17 19.04
N ALA A 188 -5.47 -2.06 18.99
CA ALA A 188 -4.05 -1.67 18.97
C ALA A 188 -3.68 -0.90 17.68
N ILE A 189 -4.16 -1.35 16.52
CA ILE A 189 -3.96 -0.64 15.25
C ILE A 189 -4.74 0.68 15.25
N ALA A 190 -5.96 0.72 15.81
CA ALA A 190 -6.74 1.95 15.94
C ALA A 190 -6.05 2.96 16.87
N ALA A 191 -5.52 2.51 18.02
CA ALA A 191 -4.82 3.35 18.98
C ALA A 191 -3.52 3.92 18.40
N THR A 192 -2.73 3.11 17.68
CA THR A 192 -1.51 3.59 17.00
C THR A 192 -1.84 4.54 15.86
N SER A 193 -2.90 4.28 15.10
CA SER A 193 -3.40 5.18 14.05
C SER A 193 -3.91 6.50 14.62
N ALA A 194 -4.64 6.46 15.74
CA ALA A 194 -5.11 7.65 16.45
C ALA A 194 -3.95 8.46 17.06
N PHE A 195 -2.93 7.79 17.60
CA PHE A 195 -1.71 8.44 18.09
C PHE A 195 -0.92 9.10 16.95
N ALA A 196 -0.77 8.40 15.82
CA ALA A 196 -0.13 8.94 14.62
C ALA A 196 -0.91 10.17 14.11
N LEU A 197 -2.24 10.08 14.01
CA LEU A 197 -3.09 11.22 13.63
C LEU A 197 -2.96 12.39 14.62
N GLY A 198 -2.95 12.11 15.93
CA GLY A 198 -2.81 13.13 16.97
C GLY A 198 -1.45 13.84 16.94
N SER A 199 -0.36 13.09 16.71
CA SER A 199 0.97 13.68 16.56
C SER A 199 1.08 14.52 15.27
N LEU A 200 0.46 14.08 14.18
CA LEU A 200 0.39 14.80 12.91
C LEU A 200 -0.47 16.08 13.01
N LEU A 201 -1.59 16.02 13.74
CA LEU A 201 -2.39 17.20 14.07
C LEU A 201 -1.60 18.20 14.91
N ARG A 202 -0.82 17.75 15.91
CA ARG A 202 0.04 18.62 16.71
C ARG A 202 1.10 19.32 15.85
N THR A 203 1.76 18.62 14.94
CA THR A 203 2.79 19.22 14.07
C THR A 203 2.21 20.19 13.04
N VAL A 204 0.99 19.94 12.54
CA VAL A 204 0.30 20.81 11.57
C VAL A 204 -0.35 22.04 12.22
N LEU A 205 -0.83 21.91 13.47
CA LEU A 205 -1.47 22.99 14.22
C LEU A 205 -0.48 23.89 14.96
N MET A 206 0.71 23.38 15.32
CA MET A 206 1.80 24.24 15.79
C MET A 206 2.34 25.06 14.61
N ARG A 207 1.84 26.29 14.46
CA ARG A 207 2.46 27.31 13.60
C ARG A 207 3.96 27.37 13.92
N PRO A 208 4.85 27.46 12.93
CA PRO A 208 6.20 27.93 13.20
C PRO A 208 6.07 29.26 13.92
N ARG A 209 6.63 29.37 15.13
CA ARG A 209 6.92 30.69 15.68
C ARG A 209 7.80 31.37 14.64
N SER A 210 7.31 32.48 14.11
CA SER A 210 8.07 33.38 13.24
C SER A 210 9.35 33.76 13.99
N THR A 211 10.45 33.06 13.75
CA THR A 211 11.78 33.56 14.03
C THR A 211 12.08 34.56 12.92
N ARG A 212 11.68 35.82 13.16
CA ARG A 212 12.34 36.97 12.54
C ARG A 212 13.72 37.05 13.19
N LEU A 213 14.76 36.79 12.41
CA LEU A 213 16.09 37.38 12.55
C LEU A 213 16.57 37.65 11.13
#